data_AF-A0A1T4KRN2-F1
#
_entry.id   AF-A0A1T4KRN2-F1
#
_cell.length_a   1.000
_cell.length_b   1.000
_cell.length_c   1.000
_cell.angle_alpha   90.00
_cell.angle_beta   90.00
_cell.angle_gamma   90.00
#
_symmetry.space_group_name_H-M   'P 1'
#
loop_
_entity.id
_entity.type
_entity.pdbx_description
1 polymer ?
#
loop_
_entity_poly.entity_id
_entity_poly.type
_entity_poly.pdbx_seq_one_letter_code
_entity_poly.pdbx_strand_id
1 'polypeptide(L)'
;MKNSKIKINLLLPHILYSQWKLPKESVKKFINDFGYWAWEESKPTLKIYINDITILGEQESFFINLKENDTECAFFVPYDNKKYKIEYGRMLHQNIFLSLISSNFIIHPSDQYYSTFCLPHHIVESMKYLNICENYCV
;
A
#
# COMPACT_ATOMS: atom_id res chain seq x y z
N MET A 1 17.97 14.67 -6.67
CA MET A 1 16.87 13.74 -7.03
C MET A 1 16.03 13.50 -5.78
N LYS A 2 14.77 13.96 -5.75
CA LYS A 2 13.86 13.62 -4.64
C LYS A 2 13.45 12.16 -4.81
N ASN A 3 13.99 11.28 -3.99
CA ASN A 3 13.68 9.85 -4.04
C ASN A 3 12.17 9.67 -3.82
N SER A 4 11.48 9.16 -4.86
CA SER A 4 10.17 8.55 -4.72
C SER A 4 10.26 7.51 -3.61
N LYS A 5 9.46 7.67 -2.55
CA LYS A 5 9.49 6.75 -1.42
C LYS A 5 8.07 6.40 -1.05
N ILE A 6 7.74 5.12 -1.19
CA ILE A 6 6.64 4.50 -0.48
C ILE A 6 7.18 4.10 0.88
N LYS A 7 6.52 4.56 1.95
CA LYS A 7 6.72 4.10 3.31
C LYS A 7 5.61 3.10 3.63
N ILE A 8 5.98 2.00 4.25
CA ILE A 8 5.05 0.96 4.67
C ILE A 8 5.31 0.73 6.14
N ASN A 9 4.27 0.82 6.94
CA ASN A 9 4.30 0.62 8.37
C ASN A 9 3.24 -0.42 8.74
N LEU A 10 3.53 -1.21 9.77
CA LEU A 10 2.50 -2.03 10.40
C LEU A 10 1.57 -1.11 11.20
N LEU A 11 0.27 -1.24 10.99
CA LEU A 11 -0.74 -0.50 11.77
C LEU A 11 -1.30 -1.37 12.90
N LEU A 12 -1.76 -2.57 12.54
CA LEU A 12 -2.31 -3.62 13.41
C LEU A 12 -1.84 -4.97 12.86
N PRO A 13 -1.90 -6.06 13.64
CA PRO A 13 -1.78 -7.42 13.08
C PRO A 13 -2.65 -7.54 11.84
N HIS A 14 -2.08 -8.09 10.77
CA HIS A 14 -2.72 -8.22 9.46
C HIS A 14 -3.08 -6.90 8.75
N ILE A 15 -2.78 -5.71 9.27
CA ILE A 15 -3.09 -4.44 8.60
C ILE A 15 -1.81 -3.65 8.36
N LEU A 16 -1.47 -3.49 7.09
CA LEU A 16 -0.41 -2.58 6.66
C LEU A 16 -1.00 -1.22 6.34
N TYR A 17 -0.31 -0.19 6.80
CA TYR A 17 -0.53 1.19 6.39
C TYR A 17 0.61 1.62 5.47
N SER A 18 0.24 2.13 4.30
CA SER A 18 1.17 2.61 3.31
C SER A 18 0.95 4.09 3.05
N GLN A 19 2.04 4.82 2.88
CA GLN A 19 2.04 6.24 2.54
C GLN A 19 3.06 6.47 1.43
N TRP A 20 2.70 7.27 0.42
CA TRP A 20 3.57 7.56 -0.69
C TRP A 20 3.56 9.03 -1.03
N LYS A 21 4.66 9.47 -1.65
CA LYS A 21 4.78 10.79 -2.26
C LYS A 21 5.19 10.60 -3.70
N LEU A 22 4.32 11.04 -4.62
CA LEU A 22 4.58 10.99 -6.04
C LEU A 22 5.35 12.25 -6.48
N PRO A 23 6.61 12.16 -6.92
CA PRO A 23 7.32 13.31 -7.46
C PRO A 23 6.72 13.76 -8.79
N LYS A 24 6.77 15.06 -9.06
CA LYS A 24 6.28 15.63 -10.33
C LYS A 24 7.01 15.03 -11.53
N GLU A 25 8.27 14.65 -11.34
CA GLU A 25 9.12 14.03 -12.34
C GLU A 25 8.60 12.64 -12.74
N SER A 26 7.99 11.88 -11.81
CA SER A 26 7.41 10.56 -12.11
C SER A 26 6.17 10.68 -13.00
N VAL A 27 5.33 11.70 -12.77
CA VAL A 27 4.18 12.01 -13.63
C VAL A 27 4.64 12.42 -15.02
N LYS A 28 5.62 13.34 -15.10
CA LYS A 28 6.19 13.76 -16.39
C LYS A 28 6.77 12.59 -17.17
N LYS A 29 7.53 11.72 -16.48
CA LYS A 29 8.10 10.52 -17.10
C LYS A 29 7.00 9.60 -17.64
N PHE A 30 5.96 9.33 -16.85
CA PHE A 30 4.83 8.53 -17.30
C PHE A 30 4.16 9.10 -18.56
N ILE A 31 3.88 10.40 -18.56
CA ILE A 31 3.24 11.07 -19.71
C ILE A 31 4.16 11.01 -20.94
N ASN A 32 5.47 11.13 -20.76
CA ASN A 32 6.42 11.00 -21.87
C ASN A 32 6.49 9.56 -22.41
N ASP A 33 6.43 8.55 -21.54
CA ASP A 33 6.58 7.14 -21.91
C ASP A 33 5.30 6.55 -22.51
N PHE A 34 4.12 6.95 -22.02
CA PHE A 34 2.83 6.34 -22.38
C PHE A 34 1.84 7.32 -23.05
N GLY A 35 2.11 8.62 -22.99
CA GLY A 35 1.24 9.68 -23.51
C GLY A 35 0.26 10.23 -22.47
N TYR A 36 -0.21 11.45 -22.72
CA TYR A 36 -1.19 12.14 -21.85
C TYR A 36 -2.53 11.39 -21.77
N TRP A 37 -2.96 10.80 -22.88
CA TRP A 37 -4.19 10.00 -22.96
C TRP A 37 -4.19 8.84 -21.94
N ALA A 38 -3.05 8.16 -21.76
CA ALA A 38 -2.95 7.03 -20.84
C ALA A 38 -3.07 7.50 -19.38
N TRP A 39 -2.64 8.73 -19.07
CA TRP A 39 -2.79 9.31 -17.74
C TRP A 39 -4.27 9.56 -17.42
N GLU A 40 -5.01 10.20 -18.34
CA GLU A 40 -6.43 10.53 -18.17
C GLU A 40 -7.33 9.29 -18.11
N GLU A 41 -7.07 8.28 -18.94
CA GLU A 41 -7.91 7.07 -19.04
C GLU A 41 -7.61 6.00 -17.98
N SER A 42 -6.47 6.11 -17.28
CA SER A 42 -6.11 5.18 -16.21
C SER A 42 -6.58 5.68 -14.85
N LYS A 43 -6.61 4.80 -13.86
CA LYS A 43 -6.98 5.13 -12.47
C LYS A 43 -5.82 4.89 -11.52
N PRO A 44 -5.62 5.72 -10.48
CA PRO A 44 -4.62 5.47 -9.45
C PRO A 44 -4.86 4.12 -8.78
N THR A 45 -3.80 3.34 -8.58
CA THR A 45 -3.92 1.98 -8.07
C THR A 45 -2.67 1.60 -7.28
N LEU A 46 -2.86 0.91 -6.16
CA LEU A 46 -1.78 0.16 -5.52
C LEU A 46 -1.79 -1.27 -6.00
N LYS A 47 -0.62 -1.78 -6.36
CA LYS A 47 -0.37 -3.20 -6.52
C LYS A 47 0.43 -3.70 -5.33
N ILE A 48 -0.11 -4.70 -4.63
CA ILE A 48 0.50 -5.30 -3.46
C ILE A 48 0.99 -6.67 -3.86
N TYR A 49 2.29 -6.90 -3.72
CA TYR A 49 2.92 -8.19 -3.92
C TYR A 49 3.08 -8.87 -2.56
N ILE A 50 2.71 -10.14 -2.51
CA ILE A 50 2.86 -11.02 -1.35
C ILE A 50 3.72 -12.20 -1.81
N ASN A 51 4.89 -12.34 -1.19
CA ASN A 51 5.80 -13.44 -1.48
C ASN A 51 6.02 -14.27 -0.22
N ASP A 52 5.96 -15.58 -0.33
CA ASP A 52 6.39 -16.45 0.76
C ASP A 52 7.93 -16.42 0.88
N ILE A 53 8.43 -16.36 2.11
CA ILE A 53 9.87 -16.39 2.41
C ILE A 53 10.42 -17.81 2.30
N THR A 54 9.57 -18.81 2.54
CA THR A 54 9.92 -20.24 2.58
C THR A 54 9.77 -20.92 1.22
N ILE A 55 8.94 -20.38 0.32
CA ILE A 55 8.70 -20.95 -1.01
C ILE A 55 9.34 -20.06 -2.07
N LEU A 56 10.29 -20.61 -2.82
CA LEU A 56 10.90 -19.94 -3.95
C LEU A 56 9.94 -19.93 -5.15
N GLY A 57 9.51 -18.74 -5.57
CA GLY A 57 8.77 -18.53 -6.83
C GLY A 57 7.26 -18.35 -6.69
N GLU A 58 6.68 -18.54 -5.50
CA GLU A 58 5.28 -18.18 -5.26
C GLU A 58 5.15 -16.67 -5.04
N GLN A 59 4.42 -16.01 -5.93
CA GLN A 59 4.18 -14.57 -5.90
C GLN A 59 2.70 -14.32 -6.14
N GLU A 60 1.98 -14.01 -5.07
CA GLU A 60 0.62 -13.52 -5.16
C GLU A 60 0.64 -12.00 -5.30
N SER A 61 -0.37 -11.45 -5.97
CA SER A 61 -0.58 -10.00 -5.95
C SER A 61 -2.04 -9.64 -6.09
N PHE A 62 -2.42 -8.52 -5.49
CA PHE A 62 -3.74 -7.95 -5.61
C PHE A 62 -3.66 -6.44 -5.79
N PHE A 63 -4.78 -5.86 -6.20
CA PHE A 63 -4.89 -4.44 -6.53
C PHE A 63 -5.87 -3.73 -5.61
N ILE A 64 -5.55 -2.49 -5.26
CA ILE A 64 -6.46 -1.58 -4.55
C ILE A 64 -6.65 -0.36 -5.43
N ASN A 65 -7.89 -0.14 -5.86
CA ASN A 65 -8.27 1.08 -6.56
C ASN A 65 -8.26 2.25 -5.58
N LEU A 66 -7.64 3.35 -5.98
CA LEU A 66 -7.55 4.58 -5.20
C LEU A 66 -8.34 5.69 -5.87
N LYS A 67 -8.60 6.76 -5.11
CA LYS A 67 -9.08 8.03 -5.66
C LYS A 67 -7.91 8.88 -6.15
N GLU A 68 -8.21 9.82 -7.04
CA GLU A 68 -7.23 10.84 -7.42
C GLU A 68 -6.79 11.63 -6.18
N ASN A 69 -5.48 11.85 -6.07
CA ASN A 69 -4.81 12.52 -4.95
C ASN A 69 -4.70 11.72 -3.63
N ASP A 70 -5.13 10.46 -3.57
CA ASP A 70 -4.82 9.61 -2.41
C ASP A 70 -3.29 9.48 -2.27
N THR A 71 -2.82 9.64 -1.03
CA THR A 71 -1.38 9.53 -0.68
C THR A 71 -1.11 8.48 0.40
N GLU A 72 -2.16 7.82 0.87
CA GLU A 72 -2.09 6.79 1.89
C GLU A 72 -3.21 5.77 1.71
N CYS A 73 -2.99 4.56 2.23
CA CYS A 73 -3.97 3.49 2.24
C CYS A 73 -3.62 2.47 3.33
N ALA A 74 -4.64 2.02 4.07
CA ALA A 74 -4.54 0.88 4.97
C ALA A 74 -5.25 -0.33 4.35
N PHE A 75 -4.66 -1.51 4.46
CA PHE A 75 -5.20 -2.72 3.87
C PHE A 75 -4.79 -3.98 4.62
N PHE A 76 -5.62 -5.02 4.47
CA PHE A 76 -5.37 -6.30 5.10
C PHE A 76 -4.35 -7.13 4.33
N VAL A 77 -3.53 -7.88 5.06
CA VAL A 77 -2.57 -8.85 4.52
C VAL A 77 -2.58 -10.13 5.37
N PRO A 78 -2.27 -11.29 4.76
CA PRO A 78 -2.07 -12.51 5.53
C PRO A 78 -0.94 -12.34 6.56
N TYR A 79 -0.95 -13.18 7.59
CA TYR A 79 0.13 -13.24 8.57
C TYR A 79 0.97 -14.49 8.30
N ASP A 80 2.23 -14.45 8.74
CA ASP A 80 3.27 -15.49 8.66
C ASP A 80 4.11 -15.58 7.38
N ASN A 81 5.43 -15.54 7.59
CA ASN A 81 6.46 -15.84 6.60
C ASN A 81 6.31 -15.15 5.23
N LYS A 82 5.65 -13.97 5.18
CA LYS A 82 5.47 -13.21 3.93
C LYS A 82 6.36 -11.98 3.87
N LYS A 83 6.81 -11.68 2.66
CA LYS A 83 7.44 -10.42 2.23
C LYS A 83 6.44 -9.62 1.41
N TYR A 84 6.38 -8.33 1.70
CA TYR A 84 5.47 -7.40 1.03
C TYR A 84 6.24 -6.37 0.23
N LYS A 85 5.78 -6.11 -0.99
CA LYS A 85 6.21 -4.96 -1.78
C LYS A 85 4.97 -4.26 -2.31
N ILE A 86 5.00 -2.93 -2.30
CA ILE A 86 3.91 -2.12 -2.84
C ILE A 86 4.46 -1.33 -4.03
N GLU A 87 3.66 -1.26 -5.08
CA GLU A 87 3.86 -0.34 -6.19
C GLU A 87 2.65 0.57 -6.29
N TYR A 88 2.91 1.87 -6.33
CA TYR A 88 1.91 2.85 -6.72
C TYR A 88 2.07 3.09 -8.21
N GLY A 89 0.95 3.03 -8.92
CA GLY A 89 0.89 3.18 -10.35
C GLY A 89 -0.50 3.60 -10.79
N ARG A 90 -0.77 3.43 -12.08
CA ARG A 90 -2.10 3.60 -12.64
C ARG A 90 -2.54 2.35 -13.38
N MET A 91 -3.78 1.94 -13.16
CA MET A 91 -4.43 0.86 -13.89
C MET A 91 -5.14 1.43 -15.10
N LEU A 92 -4.71 1.03 -16.29
CA LEU A 92 -5.38 1.34 -17.55
C LEU A 92 -6.37 0.20 -17.85
N HIS A 93 -7.66 0.53 -17.93
CA HIS A 93 -8.75 -0.45 -18.02
C HIS A 93 -8.67 -1.46 -16.85
N GLN A 94 -8.83 -2.77 -17.12
CA GLN A 94 -8.85 -3.81 -16.07
C GLN A 94 -7.55 -4.62 -15.95
N ASN A 95 -6.65 -4.53 -16.93
CA ASN A 95 -5.59 -5.53 -17.08
C ASN A 95 -4.17 -4.96 -17.18
N ILE A 96 -4.00 -3.65 -17.35
CA ILE A 96 -2.69 -3.04 -17.60
C ILE A 96 -2.31 -2.12 -16.45
N PHE A 97 -1.48 -2.63 -15.54
CA PHE A 97 -0.92 -1.84 -14.46
C PHE A 97 0.40 -1.19 -14.88
N LEU A 98 0.46 0.14 -14.78
CA LEU A 98 1.62 0.95 -15.12
C LEU A 98 2.23 1.53 -13.84
N SER A 99 3.34 0.94 -13.41
CA SER A 99 4.03 1.31 -12.16
C SER A 99 4.72 2.68 -12.28
N LEU A 100 4.53 3.53 -11.27
CA LEU A 100 5.17 4.84 -11.16
C LEU A 100 6.33 4.82 -10.15
N ILE A 101 6.08 4.23 -8.98
CA ILE A 101 7.01 4.18 -7.86
C ILE A 101 6.83 2.87 -7.10
N SER A 102 7.92 2.35 -6.53
CA SER A 102 7.92 1.08 -5.81
C SER A 102 8.55 1.23 -4.43
N SER A 103 8.06 0.46 -3.46
CA SER A 103 8.74 0.24 -2.19
C SER A 103 9.87 -0.79 -2.36
N ASN A 104 10.74 -0.86 -1.35
CA ASN A 104 11.52 -2.06 -1.10
C ASN A 104 10.62 -3.16 -0.54
N PHE A 105 11.09 -4.40 -0.58
CA PHE A 105 10.42 -5.47 0.17
C PHE A 105 10.57 -5.22 1.68
N ILE A 106 9.46 -5.40 2.40
CA ILE A 106 9.45 -5.44 3.85
C ILE A 106 9.06 -6.84 4.30
N ILE A 107 9.65 -7.29 5.41
CA ILE A 107 9.23 -8.50 6.09
C ILE A 107 8.32 -8.03 7.22
N HIS A 108 7.16 -8.67 7.37
CA HIS A 108 6.40 -8.49 8.60
C HIS A 108 7.25 -9.06 9.75
N PRO A 109 7.55 -8.30 10.82
CA PRO A 109 8.18 -8.91 11.98
C PRO A 109 7.21 -9.95 12.54
N SER A 110 7.51 -11.23 12.30
CA SER A 110 6.85 -12.34 12.97
C SER A 110 7.23 -12.28 14.45
N ASP A 111 6.26 -12.49 15.33
CA ASP A 111 6.47 -12.84 16.75
C ASP A 111 7.02 -11.81 17.75
N GLN A 112 6.99 -10.50 17.50
CA GLN A 112 7.43 -9.51 18.51
C GLN A 112 6.40 -8.47 18.97
N TYR A 113 5.09 -8.68 18.77
CA TYR A 113 4.09 -7.73 19.26
C TYR A 113 2.97 -8.38 20.09
N TYR A 114 3.34 -8.78 21.31
CA TYR A 114 2.54 -8.49 22.51
C TYR A 114 3.28 -7.42 23.32
N SER A 115 3.19 -6.14 22.94
CA SER A 115 3.33 -5.01 23.87
C SER A 115 3.29 -3.66 23.14
N THR A 116 2.42 -2.79 23.64
CA THR A 116 2.31 -1.35 23.36
C THR A 116 1.95 -0.94 21.93
N PHE A 117 0.64 -0.98 21.70
CA PHE A 117 -0.03 -0.22 20.65
C PHE A 117 0.04 1.28 20.93
N CYS A 118 0.63 2.04 20.02
CA CYS A 118 0.35 3.46 19.86
C CYS A 118 -0.15 3.68 18.43
N LEU A 119 -1.48 3.63 18.25
CA LEU A 119 -2.08 4.02 16.97
C LEU A 119 -1.77 5.51 16.71
N PRO A 120 -1.41 5.90 15.48
CA PRO A 120 -1.31 7.31 15.11
C PRO A 120 -2.59 8.08 15.44
N HIS A 121 -2.46 9.30 15.95
CA HIS A 121 -3.60 10.09 16.48
C HIS A 121 -4.77 10.23 15.50
N HIS A 122 -4.48 10.49 14.22
CA HIS A 122 -5.50 10.64 13.18
C HIS A 122 -6.31 9.36 12.90
N ILE A 123 -5.73 8.17 13.15
CA ILE A 123 -6.43 6.88 13.03
C ILE A 123 -7.34 6.68 14.23
N VAL A 124 -6.87 7.02 15.44
CA VAL A 124 -7.71 7.01 16.65
C VAL A 124 -8.89 7.97 16.49
N GLU A 125 -8.66 9.16 15.94
CA GLU A 125 -9.75 10.11 15.66
C GLU A 125 -10.73 9.58 14.62
N SER A 126 -10.23 8.98 13.53
CA SER A 126 -11.09 8.40 12.49
C SER A 126 -11.90 7.20 13.00
N MET A 127 -11.34 6.42 13.92
CA MET A 127 -12.03 5.31 14.59
C MET A 127 -13.11 5.77 15.57
N LYS A 128 -13.01 6.96 16.17
CA LYS A 128 -14.10 7.51 17.02
C LYS A 128 -15.38 7.80 16.25
N TYR A 129 -15.29 8.05 14.94
CA TYR A 129 -16.44 8.31 14.07
C TYR A 129 -17.02 7.03 13.44
N LEU A 130 -16.27 5.94 13.50
CA LEU A 130 -16.77 4.62 13.16
C LEU A 130 -17.39 4.05 14.44
N ASN A 131 -18.71 3.89 14.50
CA ASN A 131 -19.41 3.12 15.55
C ASN A 131 -19.00 1.63 15.48
N ILE A 132 -17.71 1.34 15.63
CA ILE A 132 -17.19 -0.01 15.74
C ILE A 132 -17.27 -0.32 17.23
N CYS A 133 -18.45 -0.83 17.58
CA CYS A 133 -18.77 -1.64 18.74
C CYS A 133 -17.78 -1.56 19.90
N GLU A 134 -18.18 -0.79 20.93
CA GLU A 134 -18.02 -1.24 22.31
C GLU A 134 -18.42 -2.73 22.36
N ASN A 135 -17.43 -3.61 22.51
CA ASN A 135 -17.48 -4.89 23.23
C ASN A 135 -16.22 -5.70 22.92
N TYR A 136 -15.15 -5.36 23.63
CA TYR A 136 -14.23 -6.39 24.13
C TYR A 136 -14.13 -6.19 25.64
N CYS A 137 -15.09 -6.81 26.34
CA CYS A 137 -14.99 -7.10 27.76
C CYS A 137 -14.46 -8.54 27.92
N VAL A 138 -13.57 -8.66 28.91
CA VAL A 138 -12.87 -9.84 29.45
C VAL A 138 -11.64 -10.30 28.67
#